data_AF-A0A0D3VDF9-F1
#
_entry.id   AF-A0A0D3VDF9-F1
#
_cell.length_a   1.000
_cell.length_b   1.000
_cell.length_c   1.000
_cell.angle_alpha   90.00
_cell.angle_beta   90.00
_cell.angle_gamma   90.00
#
_symmetry.space_group_name_H-M   'P 1'
#
loop_
_entity.id
_entity.type
_entity.pdbx_description
1 polymer ?
#
loop_
_entity_poly.entity_id
_entity_poly.type
_entity_poly.pdbx_seq_one_letter_code
_entity_poly.pdbx_strand_id
1 'polypeptide(L)'
;MIMTPTLYASLWTDDYLDLLNYAKEIGDLAWQEEIILKLASTTEETIQSLILDEEKNVLWSKFDAINDELLELYATIEHSKNDAEKLRLSQKVWDLKLQRVHIHNKIKSIDTQK
;
A
#
# COMPACT_ATOMS: atom_id res chain seq x y z
N MET A 1 7.85 -11.21 3.06
CA MET A 1 9.22 -10.71 3.24
C MET A 1 9.10 -9.39 3.98
N ILE A 2 9.82 -9.18 5.09
CA ILE A 2 9.83 -7.87 5.77
C ILE A 2 10.72 -6.97 4.91
N MET A 3 10.19 -5.86 4.40
CA MET A 3 10.99 -4.89 3.67
C MET A 3 11.86 -4.14 4.68
N THR A 4 13.18 -4.36 4.65
CA THR A 4 14.10 -3.62 5.52
C THR A 4 14.45 -2.27 4.89
N PRO A 5 14.82 -1.24 5.68
CA PRO A 5 15.25 0.04 5.12
C PRO A 5 16.36 -0.07 4.09
N THR A 6 17.32 -0.95 4.33
CA THR A 6 18.43 -1.21 3.41
C THR A 6 17.97 -1.87 2.11
N LEU A 7 17.03 -2.83 2.17
CA LEU A 7 16.51 -3.50 0.97
C LEU A 7 15.67 -2.53 0.13
N TYR A 8 14.81 -1.74 0.77
CA TYR A 8 14.03 -0.72 0.09
C TYR A 8 14.93 0.34 -0.55
N ALA A 9 15.96 0.82 0.18
CA ALA A 9 16.91 1.79 -0.37
C ALA A 9 17.61 1.27 -1.63
N SER A 10 17.96 -0.03 -1.65
CA SER A 10 18.56 -0.66 -2.83
C SER A 10 17.59 -0.66 -4.01
N LEU A 11 16.37 -1.17 -3.83
CA LEU A 11 15.35 -1.22 -4.88
C LEU A 11 15.00 0.18 -5.39
N TRP A 12 14.80 1.12 -4.48
CA TRP A 12 14.53 2.51 -4.81
C TRP A 12 15.68 3.15 -5.60
N THR A 13 16.93 2.87 -5.24
CA THR A 13 18.09 3.37 -5.99
C THR A 13 18.15 2.74 -7.39
N ASP A 14 17.93 1.43 -7.49
CA ASP A 14 17.93 0.71 -8.76
C ASP A 14 16.85 1.26 -9.71
N ASP A 15 15.62 1.50 -9.22
CA ASP A 15 14.53 2.10 -9.99
C ASP A 15 14.91 3.49 -10.55
N TYR A 16 15.55 4.34 -9.74
CA TYR A 16 16.00 5.65 -10.19
C TYR A 16 17.19 5.58 -11.16
N LEU A 17 18.04 4.56 -11.06
CA LEU A 17 19.11 4.32 -12.03
C LEU A 17 18.55 3.86 -13.37
N ASP A 18 17.51 3.02 -13.38
CA ASP A 18 16.81 2.64 -14.61
C ASP A 18 16.16 3.84 -15.28
N LEU A 19 15.48 4.72 -14.51
CA LEU A 19 14.94 5.98 -15.02
C LEU A 19 16.03 6.90 -15.58
N LEU A 20 17.19 6.99 -14.90
CA LEU A 20 18.30 7.81 -15.38
C LEU A 20 18.87 7.28 -16.69
N ASN A 21 18.96 5.96 -16.84
CA ASN A 21 19.41 5.32 -18.06
C ASN A 21 18.43 5.59 -19.22
N TYR A 22 17.13 5.51 -18.95
CA TYR A 22 16.11 5.85 -19.94
C TYR A 22 16.15 7.35 -20.33
N ALA A 23 16.29 8.25 -19.35
CA ALA A 23 16.45 9.69 -19.59
C ALA A 23 17.66 10.00 -20.48
N LYS A 24 18.77 9.28 -20.28
CA LYS A 24 19.96 9.34 -21.15
C LYS A 24 19.67 8.86 -22.57
N GLU A 25 18.94 7.76 -22.71
CA GLU A 25 18.60 7.19 -24.02
C GLU A 25 17.78 8.17 -24.87
N ILE A 26 16.82 8.87 -24.26
CA ILE A 26 15.97 9.85 -24.96
C ILE A 26 16.62 11.25 -25.04
N GLY A 27 17.80 11.45 -24.45
CA GLY A 27 18.53 12.71 -24.47
C GLY A 27 17.93 13.83 -23.60
N ASP A 28 17.08 13.50 -22.63
CA ASP A 28 16.45 14.48 -21.75
C ASP A 28 17.42 14.87 -20.62
N LEU A 29 18.16 15.95 -20.82
CA LEU A 29 19.15 16.43 -19.87
C LEU A 29 18.53 17.04 -18.61
N ALA A 30 17.37 17.70 -18.73
CA ALA A 30 16.69 18.30 -17.59
C ALA A 30 16.22 17.20 -16.63
N TRP A 31 15.62 16.14 -17.19
CA TRP A 31 15.17 15.02 -16.39
C TRP A 31 16.32 14.22 -15.74
N GLN A 32 17.46 14.08 -16.43
CA GLN A 32 18.67 13.50 -15.84
C GLN A 32 19.15 14.29 -14.61
N GLU A 33 19.22 15.63 -14.71
CA GLU A 33 19.63 16.50 -13.60
C GLU A 33 18.67 16.38 -12.42
N GLU A 34 17.36 16.35 -12.66
CA GLU A 34 16.35 16.15 -11.62
C GLU A 34 16.54 14.81 -10.88
N ILE A 35 16.76 13.72 -11.62
CA ILE A 35 17.02 12.39 -11.03
C ILE A 35 18.28 12.39 -10.18
N ILE A 36 19.38 12.97 -10.68
CA ILE A 36 20.65 13.05 -9.95
C ILE A 36 20.48 13.86 -8.66
N LEU A 37 19.81 15.01 -8.72
CA LEU A 37 19.52 15.83 -7.54
C LEU A 37 18.67 15.08 -6.52
N LYS A 38 17.67 14.31 -6.99
CA LYS A 38 16.82 13.48 -6.13
C LYS A 38 17.62 12.39 -5.41
N LEU A 39 18.47 11.67 -6.14
CA LEU A 39 19.37 10.66 -5.57
C LEU A 39 20.34 11.28 -4.54
N ALA A 40 20.93 12.43 -4.85
CA ALA A 40 21.91 13.09 -3.99
C ALA A 40 21.31 13.70 -2.71
N SER A 41 20.05 14.13 -2.75
CA SER A 41 19.36 14.76 -1.62
C SER A 41 18.61 13.79 -0.72
N THR A 42 18.52 12.51 -1.11
CA THR A 42 17.77 11.50 -0.36
C THR A 42 18.58 11.02 0.84
N THR A 43 18.03 11.23 2.03
CA THR A 43 18.62 10.80 3.31
C THR A 43 18.02 9.47 3.79
N GLU A 44 18.67 8.82 4.75
CA GLU A 44 18.11 7.62 5.39
C GLU A 44 16.75 7.89 6.04
N GLU A 45 16.57 9.06 6.66
CA GLU A 45 15.28 9.52 7.21
C GLU A 45 14.21 9.65 6.12
N THR A 46 14.59 10.15 4.94
CA THR A 46 13.69 10.24 3.78
C THR A 46 13.26 8.86 3.32
N ILE A 47 14.20 7.91 3.22
CA ILE A 47 13.91 6.51 2.88
C ILE A 47 12.98 5.87 3.90
N GLN A 48 13.22 6.05 5.21
CA GLN A 48 12.35 5.52 6.25
C GLN A 48 10.93 6.10 6.15
N SER A 49 10.79 7.40 5.90
CA SER A 49 9.49 8.02 5.67
C SER A 49 8.79 7.45 4.44
N LEU A 50 9.51 7.20 3.34
CA LEU A 50 8.96 6.61 2.12
C LEU A 50 8.46 5.18 2.36
N ILE A 51 9.20 4.38 3.13
CA ILE A 51 8.79 3.02 3.51
C ILE A 51 7.51 3.06 4.34
N LEU A 52 7.44 3.94 5.34
CA LEU A 52 6.24 4.08 6.19
C LEU A 52 5.03 4.52 5.39
N ASP A 53 5.19 5.47 4.47
CA ASP A 53 4.12 5.92 3.59
C ASP A 53 3.67 4.80 2.63
N GLU A 54 4.60 4.01 2.09
CA GLU A 54 4.29 2.84 1.25
C GLU A 54 3.54 1.75 2.04
N GLU A 55 4.00 1.40 3.24
CA GLU A 55 3.31 0.47 4.14
C GLU A 55 1.90 0.94 4.47
N LYS A 56 1.74 2.25 4.71
CA LYS A 56 0.44 2.87 4.95
C LYS A 56 -0.48 2.77 3.72
N ASN A 57 0.03 3.03 2.52
CA ASN A 57 -0.73 2.92 1.27
C ASN A 57 -1.21 1.47 1.02
N VAL A 58 -0.35 0.49 1.30
CA VAL A 58 -0.70 -0.94 1.22
C VAL A 58 -1.81 -1.29 2.21
N LEU A 59 -1.76 -0.74 3.43
CA LEU A 59 -2.81 -0.98 4.43
C LEU A 59 -4.15 -0.33 4.02
N TRP A 60 -4.13 0.89 3.48
CA TRP A 60 -5.34 1.54 2.96
C TRP A 60 -5.95 0.76 1.80
N SER A 61 -5.13 0.31 0.85
CA SER A 61 -5.61 -0.51 -0.28
C SER A 61 -6.29 -1.79 0.20
N LYS A 62 -5.76 -2.44 1.26
CA LYS A 62 -6.40 -3.62 1.87
C LYS A 62 -7.68 -3.27 2.63
N PHE A 63 -7.72 -2.12 3.30
CA PHE A 63 -8.91 -1.63 3.99
C PHE A 63 -10.06 -1.40 2.99
N ASP A 64 -9.77 -0.77 1.86
CA ASP A 64 -10.72 -0.50 0.80
C ASP A 64 -11.24 -1.79 0.17
N ALA A 65 -10.33 -2.73 -0.17
CA ALA A 65 -10.72 -4.04 -0.68
C ALA A 65 -11.67 -4.81 0.26
N ILE A 66 -11.44 -4.74 1.59
CA ILE A 66 -12.35 -5.35 2.57
C ILE A 66 -13.72 -4.64 2.57
N ASN A 67 -13.75 -3.31 2.44
CA ASN A 67 -15.02 -2.59 2.38
C ASN A 67 -15.81 -2.92 1.12
N ASP A 68 -15.16 -3.01 -0.02
CA ASP A 68 -15.80 -3.41 -1.28
C ASP A 68 -16.38 -4.83 -1.16
N GLU A 69 -15.62 -5.77 -0.61
CA GLU A 69 -16.11 -7.13 -0.37
C GLU A 69 -17.29 -7.16 0.63
N LEU A 70 -17.26 -6.32 1.67
CA LEU A 70 -18.39 -6.18 2.59
C LEU A 70 -19.64 -5.67 1.88
N LEU A 71 -19.51 -4.65 1.00
CA LEU A 71 -20.63 -4.10 0.23
C LEU A 71 -21.25 -5.18 -0.67
N GLU A 72 -20.42 -5.95 -1.39
CA GLU A 72 -20.88 -7.06 -2.22
C GLU A 72 -21.59 -8.15 -1.41
N LEU A 73 -21.06 -8.50 -0.24
CA LEU A 73 -21.68 -9.50 0.63
C LEU A 73 -23.02 -9.04 1.18
N TYR A 74 -23.18 -7.77 1.55
CA TYR A 74 -24.47 -7.24 1.98
C TYR A 74 -25.50 -7.27 0.85
N ALA A 75 -25.12 -6.85 -0.36
CA ALA A 75 -25.99 -6.95 -1.52
C ALA A 75 -26.39 -8.40 -1.79
N THR A 76 -25.47 -9.35 -1.65
CA THR A 76 -25.74 -10.78 -1.83
C THR A 76 -26.71 -11.33 -0.77
N ILE A 77 -26.53 -10.94 0.51
CA ILE A 77 -27.41 -11.35 1.61
C ILE A 77 -28.84 -10.85 1.40
N GLU A 78 -28.98 -9.61 0.94
CA GLU A 78 -30.29 -8.98 0.69
C GLU A 78 -31.09 -9.73 -0.39
N HIS A 79 -30.42 -10.18 -1.45
CA HIS A 79 -31.06 -10.88 -2.57
C HIS A 79 -31.19 -12.41 -2.36
N SER A 80 -30.48 -12.99 -1.39
CA SER A 80 -30.56 -14.42 -1.13
C SER A 80 -31.92 -14.80 -0.53
N LYS A 81 -32.49 -15.92 -1.00
CA LYS A 81 -33.71 -16.53 -0.46
C LYS A 81 -33.43 -17.75 0.41
N ASN A 82 -32.16 -18.09 0.61
CA ASN A 82 -31.71 -19.28 1.34
C ASN A 82 -31.12 -18.88 2.70
N ASP A 83 -31.78 -19.29 3.78
CA ASP A 83 -31.37 -18.94 5.14
C ASP A 83 -30.02 -19.55 5.54
N ALA A 84 -29.67 -20.74 5.04
CA ALA A 84 -28.36 -21.35 5.29
C ALA A 84 -27.23 -20.57 4.60
N GLU A 85 -27.50 -20.06 3.41
CA GLU A 85 -26.56 -19.20 2.68
C GLU A 85 -26.40 -17.84 3.39
N LYS A 86 -27.49 -17.22 3.83
CA LYS A 86 -27.46 -15.98 4.63
C LYS A 86 -26.62 -16.14 5.89
N LEU A 87 -26.75 -17.26 6.60
CA LEU A 87 -25.96 -17.53 7.80
C LEU A 87 -24.45 -17.60 7.47
N ARG A 88 -24.10 -18.33 6.40
CA ARG A 88 -22.70 -18.44 5.95
C ARG A 88 -22.11 -17.09 5.54
N LEU A 89 -22.86 -16.29 4.78
CA LEU A 89 -22.44 -14.95 4.36
C LEU A 89 -22.31 -14.00 5.56
N SER A 90 -23.19 -14.11 6.55
CA SER A 90 -23.13 -13.32 7.78
C SER A 90 -21.88 -13.62 8.60
N GLN A 91 -21.45 -14.89 8.67
CA GLN A 91 -20.19 -15.27 9.29
C GLN A 91 -18.99 -14.62 8.56
N LYS A 92 -18.99 -14.68 7.22
CA LYS A 92 -17.93 -14.05 6.41
C LYS A 92 -17.86 -12.53 6.63
N VAL A 93 -19.02 -11.87 6.71
CA VAL A 93 -19.11 -10.43 7.06
C VAL A 93 -18.49 -10.15 8.43
N TRP A 94 -18.71 -11.01 9.42
CA TRP A 94 -18.10 -10.85 10.74
C TRP A 94 -16.57 -10.95 10.67
N ASP A 95 -16.04 -11.96 9.97
CA ASP A 95 -14.59 -12.17 9.83
C ASP A 95 -13.93 -10.98 9.12
N LEU A 96 -14.58 -10.43 8.08
CA LEU A 96 -14.10 -9.24 7.38
C LEU A 96 -14.14 -7.99 8.25
N LYS A 97 -15.17 -7.82 9.10
CA LYS A 97 -15.21 -6.70 10.07
C LYS A 97 -14.04 -6.75 11.05
N LEU A 98 -13.67 -7.93 11.55
CA LEU A 98 -12.48 -8.08 12.39
C LEU A 98 -11.21 -7.68 11.64
N GLN A 99 -11.03 -8.19 10.42
CA GLN A 99 -9.87 -7.84 9.61
C GLN A 99 -9.78 -6.34 9.35
N ARG A 100 -10.91 -5.70 9.05
CA ARG A 100 -10.99 -4.24 8.86
C ARG A 100 -10.55 -3.48 10.11
N VAL A 101 -11.03 -3.87 11.30
CA VAL A 101 -10.63 -3.24 12.57
C VAL A 101 -9.13 -3.42 12.81
N HIS A 102 -8.59 -4.60 12.53
CA HIS A 102 -7.15 -4.86 12.67
C HIS A 102 -6.31 -3.95 11.76
N ILE A 103 -6.70 -3.80 10.50
CA ILE A 103 -6.02 -2.93 9.54
C ILE A 103 -6.12 -1.47 9.97
N HIS A 104 -7.30 -1.03 10.40
CA HIS A 104 -7.51 0.34 10.91
C HIS A 104 -6.58 0.66 12.08
N ASN A 105 -6.40 -0.29 13.01
CA ASN A 105 -5.51 -0.12 14.14
C ASN A 105 -4.03 -0.05 13.70
N LYS A 106 -3.63 -0.82 12.69
CA LYS A 106 -2.28 -0.73 12.12
C LYS A 106 -2.01 0.63 11.48
N ILE A 107 -2.96 1.14 10.70
CA ILE A 107 -2.86 2.49 10.10
C ILE A 107 -2.69 3.54 11.19
N LYS A 108 -3.52 3.50 12.24
CA LYS A 108 -3.41 4.43 13.38
C LYS A 108 -2.05 4.35 14.07
N SER A 109 -1.49 3.15 14.24
CA SER A 109 -0.18 2.99 14.87
C SER A 109 0.95 3.64 14.07
N ILE A 110 0.88 3.62 12.74
CA ILE A 110 1.84 4.30 11.87
C ILE A 110 1.68 5.83 11.98
N ASP A 111 0.43 6.32 12.02
CA ASP A 111 0.15 7.76 12.17
C ASP A 111 0.61 8.34 13.52
N THR A 112 0.72 7.50 14.55
CA THR A 112 1.16 7.92 15.90
C THR A 112 2.69 7.92 16.04
N GLN A 113 3.42 7.40 15.04
CA GLN A 113 4.89 7.34 15.01
C GLN A 113 5.54 8.54 14.28
N LYS A 114 4.74 9.45 13.71
CA LYS A 114 5.18 10.76 13.18
C LYS A 114 5.19 11.82 14.29
#